data_AF-A0A7W5AI73-F1
#
_entry.id   AF-A0A7W5AI73-F1
#
_cell.length_a   1.000
_cell.length_b   1.000
_cell.length_c   1.000
_cell.angle_alpha   90.00
_cell.angle_beta   90.00
_cell.angle_gamma   90.00
#
_symmetry.space_group_name_H-M   'P 1'
#
loop_
_entity.id
_entity.type
_entity.pdbx_description
1 polymer ?
#
loop_
_entity_poly.entity_id
_entity_poly.type
_entity_poly.pdbx_seq_one_letter_code
_entity_poly.pdbx_strand_id
1 'polypeptide(L)'
;MSPADHRHHAHGDLPEFPGARRLTLLMLIPAVLITLVGMFLLWPGDTSVAAGDGDGPVQVTGEVVAVQPAPCPQVPEGDQPLENCGTVSVRLTSGAASGTQITTDVPNGPGAPEVAAGDDVELLQLNAEGETTYAISDHQRGAELWALGAAFALAVIAFGRWRGVTALAGLGVTFGILVWFIVPAILDGRSPVLVAVVGAAAIMLIVLYLTHGLSMTTTIAVAGTLASLAITAILAAIATGAVHLTGVADETSNFLTITQGDVNMRGLLLAGIVIGSLGVLDDVTVTQSATVTELATANPAYGFRRLYGAATRIGRAHIASVINTIVLAYAGASLPLMLLFAAGDTPVDELLTTQLIAQELVRSAVGTIGLVAAVPITTALAALLATRRARPVTPPPERVERPVEDPWAAFVDRADQ
;
A
#
# COMPACT_ATOMS: atom_id res chain seq x y z
N MET A 1 10.82 -21.03 51.52
CA MET A 1 11.55 -20.98 50.24
C MET A 1 10.96 -22.05 49.32
N SER A 2 10.14 -21.64 48.36
CA SER A 2 9.62 -22.49 47.29
C SER A 2 9.66 -21.64 46.01
N PRO A 3 10.08 -22.17 44.85
CA PRO A 3 10.43 -21.36 43.69
C PRO A 3 9.18 -20.86 42.97
N ALA A 4 9.23 -19.60 42.54
CA ALA A 4 8.20 -18.97 41.72
C ALA A 4 8.38 -19.39 40.25
N ASP A 5 7.38 -20.06 39.70
CA ASP A 5 7.23 -20.32 38.27
C ASP A 5 6.81 -19.02 37.58
N HIS A 6 7.70 -18.43 36.78
CA HIS A 6 7.38 -17.32 35.89
C HIS A 6 6.72 -17.88 34.61
N ARG A 7 5.38 -17.90 34.59
CA ARG A 7 4.63 -18.07 33.35
C ARG A 7 4.54 -16.74 32.61
N HIS A 8 5.12 -16.70 31.42
CA HIS A 8 4.96 -15.61 30.46
C HIS A 8 3.47 -15.47 30.09
N HIS A 9 2.89 -14.30 30.36
CA HIS A 9 1.57 -13.92 29.86
C HIS A 9 1.64 -13.70 28.34
N ALA A 10 1.23 -14.71 27.58
CA ALA A 10 0.80 -14.51 26.20
C ALA A 10 -0.44 -13.59 26.21
N HIS A 11 -0.44 -12.57 25.37
CA HIS A 11 -1.57 -11.64 25.21
C HIS A 11 -2.85 -12.43 24.97
N GLY A 12 -3.87 -12.13 25.78
CA GLY A 12 -5.10 -12.90 25.86
C GLY A 12 -5.82 -12.99 24.52
N ASP A 13 -5.96 -14.23 24.05
CA ASP A 13 -6.98 -14.59 23.07
C ASP A 13 -8.33 -14.17 23.63
N LEU A 14 -8.98 -13.23 22.94
CA LEU A 14 -10.40 -12.91 23.17
C LEU A 14 -11.20 -14.22 23.04
N PRO A 15 -12.19 -14.49 23.92
CA PRO A 15 -12.88 -15.77 23.94
C PRO A 15 -13.50 -16.09 22.57
N GLU A 16 -13.00 -17.15 21.92
CA GLU A 16 -13.54 -17.65 20.65
C GLU A 16 -14.87 -18.36 20.87
N PHE A 17 -15.93 -17.84 20.25
CA PHE A 17 -17.29 -18.38 20.38
C PHE A 17 -17.54 -19.59 19.46
N PRO A 18 -18.42 -20.53 19.86
CA PRO A 18 -18.92 -21.58 18.98
C PRO A 18 -19.76 -20.94 17.84
N GLY A 19 -19.16 -20.87 16.64
CA GLY A 19 -19.81 -20.33 15.43
C GLY A 19 -19.13 -19.08 14.85
N ALA A 20 -18.29 -18.38 15.61
CA ALA A 20 -17.48 -17.26 15.09
C ALA A 20 -16.58 -17.75 13.96
N ARG A 21 -15.85 -18.85 14.20
CA ARG A 21 -15.03 -19.53 13.19
C ARG A 21 -15.80 -19.91 11.92
N ARG A 22 -17.07 -20.37 12.05
CA ARG A 22 -17.89 -20.74 10.89
C ARG A 22 -18.28 -19.52 10.05
N LEU A 23 -18.61 -18.40 10.69
CA LEU A 23 -18.94 -17.15 10.01
C LEU A 23 -17.70 -16.50 9.37
N THR A 24 -16.57 -16.50 10.08
CA THR A 24 -15.25 -16.10 9.55
C THR A 24 -14.94 -16.87 8.27
N LEU A 25 -15.03 -18.21 8.32
CA LEU A 25 -14.79 -19.06 7.16
C LEU A 25 -15.79 -18.82 6.03
N LEU A 26 -17.08 -18.63 6.35
CA LEU A 26 -18.12 -18.38 5.34
C LEU A 26 -17.91 -17.07 4.59
N MET A 27 -17.30 -16.06 5.22
CA MET A 27 -16.97 -14.79 4.56
C MET A 27 -15.62 -14.83 3.86
N LEU A 28 -14.63 -15.47 4.49
CA LEU A 28 -13.26 -15.53 4.01
C LEU A 28 -13.11 -16.43 2.79
N ILE A 29 -13.71 -17.62 2.80
CA ILE A 29 -13.54 -18.61 1.72
C ILE A 29 -14.02 -18.04 0.37
N PRO A 30 -15.22 -17.46 0.24
CA PRO A 30 -15.65 -16.87 -1.03
C PRO A 30 -14.73 -15.73 -1.49
N ALA A 31 -14.30 -14.85 -0.56
CA ALA A 31 -13.41 -13.76 -0.90
C ALA A 31 -12.07 -14.28 -1.45
N VAL A 32 -11.45 -15.24 -0.77
CA VAL A 32 -10.21 -15.88 -1.21
C VAL A 32 -10.41 -16.60 -2.55
N LEU A 33 -11.50 -17.35 -2.73
CA LEU A 33 -11.77 -18.05 -3.99
C LEU A 33 -11.96 -17.06 -5.15
N ILE A 34 -12.71 -15.99 -4.96
CA ILE A 34 -12.92 -14.96 -5.99
C ILE A 34 -11.59 -14.29 -6.34
N THR A 35 -10.78 -13.94 -5.34
CA THR A 35 -9.46 -13.34 -5.56
C THR A 35 -8.51 -14.30 -6.27
N LEU A 36 -8.45 -15.58 -5.87
CA LEU A 36 -7.60 -16.58 -6.52
C LEU A 36 -8.03 -16.85 -7.96
N VAL A 37 -9.33 -16.96 -8.22
CA VAL A 37 -9.87 -17.10 -9.58
C VAL A 37 -9.54 -15.85 -10.40
N GLY A 38 -9.72 -14.66 -9.83
CA GLY A 38 -9.35 -13.40 -10.46
C GLY A 38 -7.86 -13.34 -10.80
N MET A 39 -6.99 -13.71 -9.86
CA MET A 39 -5.54 -13.76 -10.07
C MET A 39 -5.17 -14.78 -11.13
N PHE A 40 -5.82 -15.94 -11.17
CA PHE A 40 -5.58 -16.97 -12.18
C PHE A 40 -6.03 -16.51 -13.58
N LEU A 41 -7.20 -15.88 -13.70
CA LEU A 41 -7.72 -15.39 -14.98
C LEU A 41 -6.96 -14.18 -15.53
N LEU A 42 -6.39 -13.37 -14.63
CA LEU A 42 -5.63 -12.16 -14.96
C LEU A 42 -4.12 -12.38 -14.83
N TRP A 43 -3.67 -13.60 -14.58
CA TRP A 43 -2.25 -13.89 -14.41
C TRP A 43 -1.52 -13.51 -15.71
N PRO A 44 -0.41 -12.76 -15.62
CA PRO A 44 0.37 -12.41 -16.81
C PRO A 44 0.81 -13.70 -17.51
N GLY A 45 0.73 -13.74 -18.83
CA GLY A 45 1.33 -14.83 -19.60
C GLY A 45 2.86 -14.85 -19.48
N ASP A 46 3.54 -15.58 -20.38
CA ASP A 46 4.97 -15.42 -20.59
C ASP A 46 5.26 -14.04 -21.22
N THR A 47 5.06 -12.98 -20.44
CA THR A 47 5.75 -11.73 -20.68
C THR A 47 7.19 -12.02 -20.32
N SER A 48 8.03 -12.28 -21.32
CA SER A 48 9.42 -11.89 -21.17
C SER A 48 9.36 -10.42 -20.79
N VAL A 49 9.58 -10.11 -19.50
CA VAL A 49 10.19 -8.82 -19.16
C VAL A 49 11.44 -8.87 -20.00
N ALA A 50 11.41 -8.23 -21.17
CA ALA A 50 12.47 -8.35 -22.14
C ALA A 50 13.71 -7.86 -21.39
N ALA A 51 14.53 -8.79 -20.90
CA ALA A 51 15.90 -8.53 -20.60
C ALA A 51 16.43 -7.97 -21.91
N GLY A 52 16.75 -6.68 -21.92
CA GLY A 52 16.69 -5.83 -23.09
C GLY A 52 17.29 -6.43 -24.36
N ASP A 53 16.42 -7.02 -25.19
CA ASP A 53 16.64 -7.18 -26.63
C ASP A 53 16.10 -5.97 -27.41
N GLY A 54 15.60 -4.96 -26.69
CA GLY A 54 15.36 -3.65 -27.27
C GLY A 54 16.71 -2.98 -27.53
N ASP A 55 16.83 -2.36 -28.71
CA ASP A 55 17.93 -1.48 -29.17
C ASP A 55 18.04 -0.18 -28.33
N GLY A 56 17.74 -0.27 -27.04
CA GLY A 56 17.85 0.80 -26.06
C GLY A 56 19.27 0.89 -25.51
N PRO A 57 19.67 2.05 -24.99
CA PRO A 57 21.00 2.24 -24.48
C PRO A 57 21.26 1.32 -23.28
N VAL A 58 22.40 0.62 -23.31
CA VAL A 58 22.78 -0.36 -22.28
C VAL A 58 23.38 0.40 -21.09
N GLN A 59 22.86 0.16 -19.88
CA GLN A 59 23.47 0.70 -18.67
C GLN A 59 24.64 -0.19 -18.22
N VAL A 60 25.76 0.45 -17.90
CA VAL A 60 26.96 -0.18 -17.34
C VAL A 60 27.42 0.60 -16.11
N THR A 61 28.20 -0.05 -15.24
CA THR A 61 28.71 0.54 -14.01
C THR A 61 30.22 0.77 -14.10
N GLY A 62 30.72 1.76 -13.35
CA GLY A 62 32.14 2.06 -13.28
C GLY A 62 32.54 2.87 -12.05
N GLU A 63 33.84 3.01 -11.85
CA GLU A 63 34.47 3.80 -10.77
C GLU A 63 35.24 4.96 -11.39
N VAL A 64 35.02 6.18 -10.90
CA VAL A 64 35.72 7.38 -11.36
C VAL A 64 37.17 7.35 -10.86
N VAL A 65 38.13 7.26 -11.78
CA VAL A 65 39.56 7.23 -11.45
C VAL A 65 40.14 8.63 -11.32
N ALA A 66 39.74 9.54 -12.20
CA ALA A 66 40.22 10.92 -12.20
C ALA A 66 39.25 11.84 -12.93
N VAL A 67 39.17 13.10 -12.46
CA VAL A 67 38.44 14.19 -13.11
C VAL A 67 39.47 15.24 -13.54
N GLN A 68 39.42 15.64 -14.80
CA GLN A 68 40.32 16.61 -15.43
C GLN A 68 39.49 17.80 -15.92
N PRO A 69 39.39 18.88 -15.12
CA PRO A 69 38.68 20.09 -15.52
C PRO A 69 39.32 20.74 -16.76
N ALA A 70 38.50 21.24 -17.66
CA ALA A 70 38.91 21.97 -18.84
C ALA A 70 38.10 23.27 -18.99
N PRO A 71 38.64 24.29 -19.66
CA PRO A 71 37.88 25.52 -19.94
C PRO A 71 36.65 25.19 -20.79
N CYS A 72 35.48 25.68 -20.36
CA CYS A 72 34.26 25.51 -21.13
C CYS A 72 34.32 26.24 -22.47
N PRO A 73 33.83 25.62 -23.56
CA PRO A 73 33.70 26.31 -24.83
C PRO A 73 32.74 27.49 -24.70
N GLN A 74 33.03 28.58 -25.41
CA GLN A 74 32.13 29.73 -25.48
C GLN A 74 30.87 29.31 -26.23
N VAL A 75 29.71 29.38 -25.57
CA VAL A 75 28.40 29.14 -26.19
C VAL A 75 27.85 30.42 -26.83
N PRO A 76 27.03 30.32 -27.90
CA PRO A 76 26.42 31.47 -28.56
C PRO A 76 25.58 32.35 -27.61
N GLU A 77 25.41 33.63 -27.98
CA GLU A 77 24.57 34.57 -27.23
C GLU A 77 23.11 34.06 -27.16
N GLY A 78 22.63 33.77 -25.95
CA GLY A 78 21.28 33.27 -25.69
C GLY A 78 21.23 31.89 -25.00
N ASP A 79 22.32 31.11 -25.07
CA ASP A 79 22.44 29.83 -24.36
C ASP A 79 23.04 30.01 -22.96
N GLN A 80 22.65 29.13 -22.03
CA GLN A 80 23.22 29.09 -20.68
C GLN A 80 24.71 28.67 -20.78
N PRO A 81 25.64 29.43 -20.18
CA PRO A 81 27.05 29.05 -20.12
C PRO A 81 27.19 27.65 -19.51
N LEU A 82 27.98 26.79 -20.14
CA LEU A 82 28.37 25.53 -19.51
C LEU A 82 29.21 25.85 -18.27
N GLU A 83 28.87 25.23 -17.16
CA GLU A 83 29.68 25.22 -15.94
C GLU A 83 30.34 23.84 -15.81
N ASN A 84 31.57 23.78 -15.27
CA ASN A 84 32.26 22.52 -14.97
C ASN A 84 32.59 21.58 -16.15
N CYS A 85 33.13 22.12 -17.25
CA CYS A 85 33.62 21.31 -18.36
C CYS A 85 34.92 20.57 -18.01
N GLY A 86 35.15 19.45 -18.69
CA GLY A 86 36.31 18.61 -18.48
C GLY A 86 36.07 17.20 -18.97
N THR A 87 37.02 16.32 -18.69
CA THR A 87 36.91 14.89 -18.94
C THR A 87 37.03 14.09 -17.65
N VAL A 88 36.34 12.97 -17.61
CA VAL A 88 36.31 12.01 -16.52
C VAL A 88 36.86 10.69 -17.04
N SER A 89 37.88 10.17 -16.37
CA SER A 89 38.40 8.83 -16.63
C SER A 89 37.70 7.85 -15.70
N VAL A 90 36.97 6.90 -16.26
CA VAL A 90 36.17 5.91 -15.52
C VAL A 90 36.71 4.52 -15.81
N ARG A 91 36.87 3.68 -14.78
CA ARG A 91 37.14 2.26 -14.92
C ARG A 91 35.82 1.50 -14.90
N LEU A 92 35.50 0.79 -15.98
CA LEU A 92 34.26 0.01 -16.05
C LEU A 92 34.33 -1.19 -15.09
N THR A 93 33.28 -1.39 -14.30
CA THR A 93 33.13 -2.51 -13.35
C THR A 93 32.17 -3.58 -13.88
N SER A 94 31.30 -3.25 -14.83
CA SER A 94 30.41 -4.19 -15.52
C SER A 94 30.37 -3.97 -17.05
N GLY A 95 29.60 -4.79 -17.76
CA GLY A 95 29.50 -4.76 -19.21
C GLY A 95 30.62 -5.53 -19.94
N ALA A 96 30.54 -5.58 -21.27
CA ALA A 96 31.47 -6.34 -22.12
C ALA A 96 32.92 -5.84 -22.04
N ALA A 97 33.12 -4.57 -21.65
CA ALA A 97 34.41 -3.93 -21.50
C ALA A 97 34.85 -3.76 -20.02
N SER A 98 34.29 -4.56 -19.10
CA SER A 98 34.66 -4.52 -17.68
C SER A 98 36.18 -4.65 -17.47
N GLY A 99 36.73 -3.84 -16.58
CA GLY A 99 38.16 -3.72 -16.28
C GLY A 99 38.92 -2.72 -17.16
N THR A 100 38.33 -2.21 -18.25
CA THR A 100 38.95 -1.19 -19.09
C THR A 100 38.71 0.22 -18.54
N GLN A 101 39.62 1.15 -18.86
CA GLN A 101 39.47 2.55 -18.52
C GLN A 101 39.03 3.33 -19.75
N ILE A 102 37.93 4.06 -19.63
CA ILE A 102 37.37 4.91 -20.67
C ILE A 102 37.42 6.37 -20.22
N THR A 103 37.38 7.27 -21.19
CA THR A 103 37.29 8.71 -20.93
C THR A 103 35.98 9.21 -21.52
N THR A 104 35.24 9.98 -20.73
CA THR A 104 33.98 10.62 -21.12
C THR A 104 33.98 12.07 -20.64
N ASP A 105 33.04 12.88 -21.11
CA ASP A 105 32.91 14.26 -20.68
C ASP A 105 32.30 14.33 -19.27
N VAL A 106 32.64 15.39 -18.53
CA VAL A 106 31.97 15.69 -17.25
C VAL A 106 30.46 15.90 -17.51
N PRO A 107 29.57 15.29 -16.72
CA PRO A 107 28.13 15.54 -16.82
C PRO A 107 27.80 17.02 -16.64
N ASN A 108 26.98 17.57 -17.53
CA ASN A 108 26.57 18.97 -17.50
C ASN A 108 25.05 19.10 -17.64
N GLY A 109 24.50 20.20 -17.10
CA GLY A 109 23.08 20.55 -17.19
C GLY A 109 22.32 20.40 -15.88
N PRO A 110 21.05 20.85 -15.83
CA PRO A 110 20.24 20.81 -14.62
C PRO A 110 20.06 19.38 -14.10
N GLY A 111 20.46 19.14 -12.85
CA GLY A 111 20.35 17.82 -12.21
C GLY A 111 21.43 16.82 -12.63
N ALA A 112 22.44 17.22 -13.41
CA ALA A 112 23.57 16.37 -13.74
C ALA A 112 24.36 15.99 -12.46
N PRO A 113 24.84 14.74 -12.34
CA PRO A 113 25.59 14.30 -11.17
C PRO A 113 26.95 15.00 -11.11
N GLU A 114 27.26 15.62 -9.98
CA GLU A 114 28.63 16.05 -9.67
C GLU A 114 29.48 14.83 -9.35
N VAL A 115 30.63 14.68 -10.01
CA VAL A 115 31.48 13.49 -9.89
C VAL A 115 32.87 13.84 -9.36
N ALA A 116 33.39 13.00 -8.49
CA ALA A 116 34.73 13.07 -7.91
C ALA A 116 35.48 11.74 -8.08
N ALA A 117 36.81 11.79 -7.94
CA ALA A 117 37.61 10.57 -7.96
C ALA A 117 37.26 9.66 -6.77
N GLY A 118 37.01 8.38 -7.06
CA GLY A 118 36.54 7.37 -6.11
C GLY A 118 35.02 7.14 -6.12
N ASP A 119 34.25 7.91 -6.90
CA ASP A 119 32.80 7.72 -6.98
C ASP A 119 32.43 6.51 -7.84
N ASP A 120 31.44 5.74 -7.36
CA ASP A 120 30.79 4.68 -8.13
C ASP A 120 29.67 5.29 -8.99
N VAL A 121 29.81 5.19 -10.31
CA VAL A 121 28.91 5.83 -11.29
C VAL A 121 28.24 4.81 -12.20
N GLU A 122 27.06 5.17 -12.69
CA GLU A 122 26.33 4.49 -13.74
C GLU A 122 26.51 5.25 -15.06
N LEU A 123 26.80 4.50 -16.12
CA LEU A 123 27.06 5.04 -17.44
C LEU A 123 26.08 4.45 -18.44
N LEU A 124 25.65 5.30 -19.36
CA LEU A 124 24.91 4.93 -20.54
C LEU A 124 25.88 4.58 -21.66
N GLN A 125 25.81 3.35 -22.17
CA GLN A 125 26.54 2.93 -23.35
C GLN A 125 25.73 3.29 -24.60
N LEU A 126 26.33 4.11 -25.47
CA LEU A 126 25.77 4.59 -26.72
C LEU A 126 26.58 3.97 -27.87
N ASN A 127 25.94 3.20 -28.72
CA ASN A 127 26.58 2.62 -29.90
C ASN A 127 26.12 3.41 -31.13
N ALA A 128 27.02 4.17 -31.76
CA ALA A 128 26.72 4.96 -32.95
C ALA A 128 27.77 4.65 -34.05
N GLU A 129 27.31 4.25 -35.23
CA GLU A 129 28.15 4.08 -36.45
C GLU A 129 29.43 3.23 -36.26
N GLY A 130 29.41 2.26 -35.34
CA GLY A 130 30.54 1.37 -35.05
C GLY A 130 31.50 1.88 -33.96
N GLU A 131 31.23 3.05 -33.38
CA GLU A 131 31.93 3.58 -32.22
C GLU A 131 31.03 3.47 -30.98
N THR A 132 31.61 2.96 -29.88
CA THR A 132 30.93 2.87 -28.59
C THR A 132 31.39 4.03 -27.72
N THR A 133 30.49 4.94 -27.41
CA THR A 133 30.72 6.02 -26.46
C THR A 133 30.00 5.71 -25.14
N TYR A 134 30.49 6.30 -24.06
CA TYR A 134 29.93 6.17 -22.73
C TYR A 134 29.63 7.57 -22.21
N ALA A 135 28.50 7.74 -21.53
CA ALA A 135 28.14 8.98 -20.86
C ALA A 135 27.74 8.66 -19.42
N ILE A 136 28.31 9.35 -18.43
CA ILE A 136 27.88 9.17 -17.03
C ILE A 136 26.45 9.70 -16.91
N SER A 137 25.54 8.84 -16.45
CA SER A 137 24.12 9.18 -16.28
C SER A 137 23.77 9.45 -14.82
N ASP A 138 24.32 8.69 -13.87
CA ASP A 138 23.97 8.83 -12.46
C ASP A 138 25.03 8.23 -11.51
N HIS A 139 24.83 8.39 -10.20
CA HIS A 139 25.60 7.73 -9.12
C HIS A 139 25.00 6.39 -8.71
N GLN A 140 25.86 5.43 -8.38
CA GLN A 140 25.44 4.17 -7.76
C GLN A 140 25.14 4.42 -6.27
N ARG A 141 23.88 4.25 -5.86
CA ARG A 141 23.42 4.50 -4.47
C ARG A 141 23.05 3.22 -3.71
N GLY A 142 23.47 2.07 -4.22
CA GLY A 142 23.00 0.76 -3.77
C GLY A 142 23.31 0.52 -2.29
N ALA A 143 24.54 0.79 -1.86
CA ALA A 143 24.98 0.54 -0.49
C ALA A 143 24.26 1.45 0.52
N GLU A 144 24.10 2.73 0.20
CA GLU A 144 23.44 3.74 1.03
C GLU A 144 21.95 3.43 1.19
N LEU A 145 21.29 3.03 0.11
CA LEU A 145 19.88 2.64 0.13
C LEU A 145 19.68 1.34 0.93
N TRP A 146 20.58 0.36 0.82
CA TRP A 146 20.55 -0.84 1.66
C TRP A 146 20.77 -0.51 3.14
N ALA A 147 21.69 0.42 3.45
CA ALA A 147 21.91 0.87 4.83
C ALA A 147 20.67 1.58 5.40
N LEU A 148 20.03 2.45 4.62
CA LEU A 148 18.77 3.11 5.00
C LEU A 148 17.64 2.09 5.19
N GLY A 149 17.51 1.13 4.27
CA GLY A 149 16.52 0.05 4.36
C GLY A 149 16.72 -0.82 5.60
N ALA A 150 17.97 -1.15 5.93
CA ALA A 150 18.31 -1.88 7.15
C ALA A 150 17.98 -1.07 8.40
N ALA A 151 18.32 0.22 8.44
CA ALA A 151 17.98 1.11 9.55
C ALA A 151 16.47 1.22 9.76
N PHE A 152 15.70 1.36 8.67
CA PHE A 152 14.24 1.37 8.69
C PHE A 152 13.68 0.05 9.25
N ALA A 153 14.14 -1.09 8.73
CA ALA A 153 13.71 -2.41 9.20
C ALA A 153 14.01 -2.63 10.68
N LEU A 154 15.22 -2.24 11.13
CA LEU A 154 15.62 -2.33 12.54
C LEU A 154 14.74 -1.45 13.43
N ALA A 155 14.41 -0.22 13.02
CA ALA A 155 13.52 0.66 13.78
C ALA A 155 12.11 0.07 13.92
N VAL A 156 11.55 -0.45 12.83
CA VAL A 156 10.23 -1.11 12.82
C VAL A 156 10.21 -2.36 13.71
N ILE A 157 11.24 -3.20 13.64
CA ILE A 157 11.36 -4.41 14.47
C ILE A 157 11.62 -4.04 15.93
N ALA A 158 12.44 -3.03 16.21
CA ALA A 158 12.69 -2.60 17.59
C ALA A 158 11.41 -2.09 18.27
N PHE A 159 10.61 -1.29 17.55
CA PHE A 159 9.35 -0.75 18.06
C PHE A 159 8.25 -1.82 18.10
N GLY A 160 8.03 -2.53 17.00
CA GLY A 160 6.94 -3.48 16.82
C GLY A 160 7.23 -4.93 17.25
N ARG A 161 8.49 -5.28 17.55
CA ARG A 161 8.94 -6.65 17.85
C ARG A 161 8.48 -7.63 16.76
N TRP A 162 7.81 -8.71 17.14
CA TRP A 162 7.23 -9.67 16.21
C TRP A 162 6.21 -9.06 15.25
N ARG A 163 5.40 -8.08 15.73
CA ARG A 163 4.48 -7.35 14.86
C ARG A 163 5.21 -6.50 13.82
N GLY A 164 6.39 -5.99 14.17
CA GLY A 164 7.29 -5.30 13.24
C GLY A 164 7.76 -6.23 12.12
N VAL A 165 8.17 -7.46 12.45
CA VAL A 165 8.57 -8.48 11.46
C VAL A 165 7.41 -8.81 10.52
N THR A 166 6.20 -9.04 11.05
CA THR A 166 5.02 -9.32 10.22
C THR A 166 4.62 -8.14 9.34
N ALA A 167 4.82 -6.90 9.80
CA ALA A 167 4.58 -5.70 9.02
C ALA A 167 5.55 -5.59 7.83
N LEU A 168 6.85 -5.85 8.05
CA LEU A 168 7.84 -5.89 6.98
C LEU A 168 7.59 -7.03 5.98
N ALA A 169 7.19 -8.20 6.48
CA ALA A 169 6.77 -9.30 5.61
C ALA A 169 5.54 -8.94 4.78
N GLY A 170 4.57 -8.23 5.38
CA GLY A 170 3.42 -7.68 4.67
C GLY A 170 3.82 -6.68 3.57
N LEU A 171 4.76 -5.78 3.86
CA LEU A 171 5.32 -4.87 2.85
C LEU A 171 5.98 -5.64 1.70
N GLY A 172 6.74 -6.69 2.00
CA GLY A 172 7.34 -7.57 1.00
C GLY A 172 6.30 -8.26 0.11
N VAL A 173 5.19 -8.73 0.69
CA VAL A 173 4.05 -9.30 -0.06
C VAL A 173 3.43 -8.25 -0.98
N THR A 174 3.20 -7.04 -0.48
CA THR A 174 2.64 -5.93 -1.28
C THR A 174 3.51 -5.64 -2.49
N PHE A 175 4.83 -5.47 -2.30
CA PHE A 175 5.77 -5.27 -3.39
C PHE A 175 5.83 -6.47 -4.34
N GLY A 176 5.83 -7.70 -3.82
CA GLY A 176 5.80 -8.90 -4.64
C GLY A 176 4.59 -8.99 -5.55
N ILE A 177 3.39 -8.66 -5.05
CA ILE A 177 2.16 -8.62 -5.86
C ILE A 177 2.22 -7.49 -6.89
N LEU A 178 2.78 -6.33 -6.54
CA LEU A 178 2.96 -5.23 -7.49
C LEU A 178 3.89 -5.63 -8.64
N VAL A 179 5.07 -6.17 -8.32
CA VAL A 179 6.14 -6.46 -9.30
C VAL A 179 5.87 -7.72 -10.11
N TRP A 180 5.29 -8.77 -9.51
CA TRP A 180 5.11 -10.06 -10.20
C TRP A 180 3.70 -10.32 -10.74
N PHE A 181 2.70 -9.56 -10.29
CA PHE A 181 1.31 -9.73 -10.76
C PHE A 181 0.76 -8.46 -11.41
N ILE A 182 0.70 -7.34 -10.68
CA ILE A 182 -0.01 -6.14 -11.16
C ILE A 182 0.69 -5.52 -12.37
N VAL A 183 1.98 -5.19 -12.26
CA VAL A 183 2.73 -4.54 -13.35
C VAL A 183 2.81 -5.44 -14.59
N PRO A 184 3.21 -6.72 -14.51
CA PRO A 184 3.28 -7.57 -15.69
C PRO A 184 1.91 -7.84 -16.31
N ALA A 185 0.83 -7.99 -15.52
CA ALA A 185 -0.50 -8.18 -16.08
C ALA A 185 -1.00 -6.94 -16.85
N ILE A 186 -0.68 -5.74 -16.38
CA ILE A 186 -1.00 -4.50 -17.11
C ILE A 186 -0.21 -4.43 -18.42
N LEU A 187 1.07 -4.81 -18.41
CA LEU A 187 1.91 -4.86 -19.61
C LEU A 187 1.47 -5.96 -20.60
N ASP A 188 0.88 -7.06 -20.12
CA ASP A 188 0.21 -8.10 -20.93
C ASP A 188 -1.14 -7.63 -21.53
N GLY A 189 -1.46 -6.34 -21.45
CA GLY A 189 -2.68 -5.75 -22.01
C GLY A 189 -3.95 -6.08 -21.24
N ARG A 190 -3.87 -6.63 -20.01
CA ARG A 190 -5.05 -6.89 -19.18
C ARG A 190 -5.66 -5.59 -18.69
N SER A 191 -6.96 -5.62 -18.39
CA SER A 191 -7.67 -4.46 -17.85
C SER A 191 -7.02 -3.99 -16.54
N PRO A 192 -6.40 -2.78 -16.50
CA PRO A 192 -5.68 -2.35 -15.31
C PRO A 192 -6.59 -2.19 -14.09
N VAL A 193 -7.85 -1.84 -14.31
CA VAL A 193 -8.86 -1.70 -13.24
C VAL A 193 -9.13 -3.05 -12.57
N LEU A 194 -9.35 -4.11 -13.36
CA LEU A 194 -9.60 -5.44 -12.80
C LEU A 194 -8.37 -5.99 -12.09
N VAL A 195 -7.19 -5.82 -12.70
CA VAL A 195 -5.90 -6.21 -12.11
C VAL A 195 -5.68 -5.49 -10.78
N ALA A 196 -5.95 -4.19 -10.70
CA ALA A 196 -5.83 -3.42 -9.48
C ALA A 196 -6.81 -3.87 -8.39
N VAL A 197 -8.08 -4.12 -8.72
CA VAL A 197 -9.07 -4.58 -7.74
C VAL A 197 -8.71 -5.97 -7.20
N VAL A 198 -8.32 -6.90 -8.09
CA VAL A 198 -7.91 -8.25 -7.70
C VAL A 198 -6.61 -8.22 -6.90
N GLY A 199 -5.61 -7.46 -7.37
CA GLY A 199 -4.33 -7.30 -6.71
C GLY A 199 -4.46 -6.65 -5.33
N ALA A 200 -5.27 -5.59 -5.21
CA ALA A 200 -5.57 -4.96 -3.93
C ALA A 200 -6.32 -5.89 -2.97
N ALA A 201 -7.26 -6.69 -3.46
CA ALA A 201 -7.93 -7.71 -2.67
C ALA A 201 -6.94 -8.79 -2.18
N ALA A 202 -6.00 -9.23 -3.03
CA ALA A 202 -4.97 -10.19 -2.68
C ALA A 202 -4.00 -9.64 -1.62
N ILE A 203 -3.51 -8.42 -1.83
CA ILE A 203 -2.66 -7.69 -0.87
C ILE A 203 -3.36 -7.63 0.48
N MET A 204 -4.59 -7.11 0.53
CA MET A 204 -5.34 -6.99 1.77
C MET A 204 -5.56 -8.34 2.46
N LEU A 205 -6.05 -9.36 1.72
CA LEU A 205 -6.30 -10.68 2.30
C LEU A 205 -5.02 -11.26 2.91
N ILE A 206 -3.88 -11.17 2.24
CA ILE A 206 -2.65 -11.75 2.78
C ILE A 206 -2.12 -10.89 3.93
N VAL A 207 -2.00 -9.58 3.72
CA VAL A 207 -1.35 -8.66 4.66
C VAL A 207 -2.15 -8.51 5.95
N LEU A 208 -3.48 -8.35 5.92
CA LEU A 208 -4.27 -8.19 7.14
C LEU A 208 -4.19 -9.43 8.03
N TYR A 209 -4.32 -10.64 7.46
CA TYR A 209 -4.22 -11.87 8.26
C TYR A 209 -2.80 -12.17 8.71
N LEU A 210 -1.78 -11.78 7.94
CA LEU A 210 -0.37 -11.88 8.33
C LEU A 210 -0.04 -10.97 9.52
N THR A 211 -0.55 -9.75 9.52
CA THR A 211 -0.21 -8.71 10.51
C THR A 211 -1.08 -8.77 11.78
N HIS A 212 -2.37 -9.07 11.63
CA HIS A 212 -3.36 -9.04 12.73
C HIS A 212 -3.82 -10.43 13.18
N GLY A 213 -3.43 -11.49 12.46
CA GLY A 213 -3.85 -12.86 12.74
C GLY A 213 -5.29 -13.15 12.30
N LEU A 214 -5.65 -14.43 12.34
CA LEU A 214 -7.02 -14.87 12.06
C LEU A 214 -7.91 -14.55 13.24
N SER A 215 -8.79 -13.57 13.06
CA SER A 215 -9.79 -13.21 14.05
C SER A 215 -11.04 -12.67 13.37
N MET A 216 -12.15 -12.65 14.10
CA MET A 216 -13.38 -12.05 13.57
C MET A 216 -13.22 -10.55 13.33
N THR A 217 -12.39 -9.86 14.11
CA THR A 217 -12.13 -8.43 13.94
C THR A 217 -11.35 -8.18 12.65
N THR A 218 -10.35 -9.01 12.34
CA THR A 218 -9.62 -8.98 11.07
C THR A 218 -10.56 -9.26 9.89
N THR A 219 -11.45 -10.26 9.99
CA THR A 219 -12.41 -10.56 8.90
C THR A 219 -13.41 -9.44 8.66
N ILE A 220 -13.87 -8.75 9.71
CA ILE A 220 -14.73 -7.58 9.56
C ILE A 220 -13.97 -6.42 8.90
N ALA A 221 -12.70 -6.22 9.27
CA ALA A 221 -11.85 -5.22 8.63
C ALA A 221 -11.66 -5.52 7.14
N VAL A 222 -11.35 -6.77 6.78
CA VAL A 222 -11.26 -7.24 5.39
C VAL A 222 -12.56 -6.95 4.63
N ALA A 223 -13.70 -7.30 5.22
CA ALA A 223 -15.01 -7.06 4.61
C ALA A 223 -15.29 -5.57 4.37
N GLY A 224 -15.01 -4.74 5.38
CA GLY A 224 -15.17 -3.30 5.28
C GLY A 224 -14.27 -2.71 4.20
N THR A 225 -13.03 -3.18 4.12
CA THR A 225 -12.06 -2.72 3.13
C THR A 225 -12.50 -3.12 1.72
N LEU A 226 -12.90 -4.38 1.48
CA LEU A 226 -13.36 -4.83 0.17
C LEU A 226 -14.59 -4.03 -0.30
N ALA A 227 -15.54 -3.78 0.60
CA ALA A 227 -16.73 -2.99 0.30
C ALA A 227 -16.37 -1.53 -0.03
N SER A 228 -15.50 -0.90 0.76
CA SER A 228 -15.05 0.46 0.50
C SER A 228 -14.19 0.59 -0.74
N LEU A 229 -13.29 -0.37 -0.99
CA LEU A 229 -12.47 -0.42 -2.20
C LEU A 229 -13.35 -0.53 -3.45
N ALA A 230 -14.40 -1.35 -3.41
CA ALA A 230 -15.38 -1.44 -4.50
C ALA A 230 -16.08 -0.09 -4.73
N ILE A 231 -16.49 0.61 -3.67
CA ILE A 231 -17.06 1.96 -3.77
C ILE A 231 -16.04 2.93 -4.37
N THR A 232 -14.79 2.92 -3.91
CA THR A 232 -13.71 3.75 -4.44
C THR A 232 -13.47 3.49 -5.92
N ALA A 233 -13.42 2.22 -6.35
CA ALA A 233 -13.22 1.85 -7.75
C ALA A 233 -14.38 2.34 -8.65
N ILE A 234 -15.63 2.20 -8.17
CA ILE A 234 -16.81 2.70 -8.89
C ILE A 234 -16.78 4.22 -8.99
N LEU A 235 -16.51 4.92 -7.87
CA LEU A 235 -16.41 6.38 -7.84
C LEU A 235 -15.26 6.87 -8.73
N ALA A 236 -14.12 6.18 -8.74
CA ALA A 236 -12.99 6.50 -9.61
C ALA A 236 -13.40 6.41 -11.07
N ALA A 237 -14.09 5.32 -11.48
CA ALA A 237 -14.55 5.13 -12.84
C ALA A 237 -15.53 6.23 -13.28
N ILE A 238 -16.49 6.58 -12.40
CA ILE A 238 -17.47 7.64 -12.65
C ILE A 238 -16.78 9.00 -12.75
N ALA A 239 -15.95 9.38 -11.78
CA ALA A 239 -15.30 10.68 -11.72
C ALA A 239 -14.33 10.89 -12.89
N THR A 240 -13.51 9.87 -13.18
CA THR A 240 -12.58 9.89 -14.33
C THR A 240 -13.33 10.05 -15.65
N GLY A 241 -14.50 9.41 -15.78
CA GLY A 241 -15.36 9.58 -16.95
C GLY A 241 -16.05 10.94 -17.04
N ALA A 242 -16.56 11.46 -15.93
CA ALA A 242 -17.24 12.74 -15.88
C ALA A 242 -16.29 13.90 -16.23
N VAL A 243 -15.04 13.83 -15.78
CA VAL A 243 -14.02 14.86 -16.01
C VAL A 243 -13.19 14.58 -17.29
N HIS A 244 -13.54 13.54 -18.06
CA HIS A 244 -12.87 13.18 -19.32
C HIS A 244 -11.35 12.97 -19.18
N LEU A 245 -10.89 12.45 -18.03
CA LEU A 245 -9.48 12.20 -17.81
C LEU A 245 -8.98 11.07 -18.72
N THR A 246 -7.89 11.35 -19.45
CA THR A 246 -7.25 10.39 -20.36
C THR A 246 -6.27 9.45 -19.65
N GLY A 247 -5.75 9.85 -18.49
CA GLY A 247 -4.67 9.15 -17.79
C GLY A 247 -3.27 9.44 -18.34
N VAL A 248 -3.16 10.32 -19.34
CA VAL A 248 -1.88 10.83 -19.87
C VAL A 248 -1.75 12.27 -19.40
N ALA A 249 -0.92 12.50 -18.39
CA ALA A 249 -0.86 13.75 -17.64
C ALA A 249 0.54 14.38 -17.62
N ASP A 250 1.58 13.60 -17.89
CA ASP A 250 2.98 13.98 -17.80
C ASP A 250 3.82 13.28 -18.90
N GLU A 251 5.10 13.62 -18.97
CA GLU A 251 6.03 13.06 -19.94
C GLU A 251 6.21 11.54 -19.79
N THR A 252 6.14 11.02 -18.57
CA THR A 252 6.30 9.58 -18.28
C THR A 252 5.14 8.78 -18.85
N SER A 253 3.91 9.23 -18.59
CA SER A 253 2.69 8.63 -19.13
C SER A 253 2.59 8.80 -20.64
N ASN A 254 3.09 9.90 -21.19
CA ASN A 254 3.20 10.09 -22.64
C ASN A 254 4.21 9.11 -23.27
N PHE A 255 5.40 8.98 -22.67
CA PHE A 255 6.41 8.02 -23.11
C PHE A 255 5.90 6.58 -23.07
N LEU A 256 5.18 6.20 -22.02
CA LEU A 256 4.55 4.89 -21.90
C LEU A 256 3.53 4.67 -23.02
N THR A 257 2.73 5.69 -23.37
CA THR A 257 1.77 5.59 -24.47
C THR A 257 2.45 5.36 -25.82
N ILE A 258 3.62 5.98 -26.03
CA ILE A 258 4.38 5.88 -27.28
C ILE A 258 5.12 4.53 -27.38
N THR A 259 5.69 4.06 -26.28
CA THR A 259 6.52 2.85 -26.25
C THR A 259 5.75 1.56 -25.98
N GLN A 260 4.62 1.66 -25.29
CA GLN A 260 3.76 0.56 -24.86
C GLN A 260 2.30 0.85 -25.25
N GLY A 261 2.05 0.99 -26.56
CA GLY A 261 0.79 1.46 -27.13
C GLY A 261 -0.46 0.64 -26.80
N ASP A 262 -0.30 -0.58 -26.28
CA ASP A 262 -1.41 -1.44 -25.85
C ASP A 262 -1.89 -1.17 -24.41
N VAL A 263 -1.18 -0.33 -23.64
CA VAL A 263 -1.54 -0.02 -22.25
C VAL A 263 -2.70 0.98 -22.19
N ASN A 264 -3.78 0.58 -21.51
CA ASN A 264 -4.91 1.47 -21.26
C ASN A 264 -4.57 2.52 -20.17
N MET A 265 -4.09 3.70 -20.58
CA MET A 265 -3.66 4.78 -19.69
C MET A 265 -4.75 5.27 -18.74
N ARG A 266 -5.99 5.39 -19.22
CA ARG A 266 -7.13 5.74 -18.35
C ARG A 266 -7.40 4.65 -17.31
N GLY A 267 -7.28 3.40 -17.70
CA GLY A 267 -7.32 2.25 -16.80
C GLY A 267 -6.18 2.28 -15.79
N LEU A 268 -4.98 2.64 -16.20
CA LEU A 268 -3.80 2.75 -15.35
C LEU A 268 -3.98 3.86 -14.29
N LEU A 269 -4.57 5.00 -14.66
CA LEU A 269 -4.99 6.02 -13.69
C LEU A 269 -5.97 5.45 -12.66
N LEU A 270 -7.02 4.77 -13.11
CA LEU A 270 -8.01 4.14 -12.21
C LEU A 270 -7.36 3.10 -11.29
N ALA A 271 -6.44 2.29 -11.82
CA ALA A 271 -5.64 1.33 -11.06
C ALA A 271 -4.81 2.03 -9.97
N GLY A 272 -4.14 3.12 -10.32
CA GLY A 272 -3.38 3.95 -9.38
C GLY A 272 -4.26 4.53 -8.26
N ILE A 273 -5.47 4.99 -8.56
CA ILE A 273 -6.43 5.47 -7.55
C ILE A 273 -6.82 4.34 -6.60
N VAL A 274 -7.11 3.14 -7.13
CA VAL A 274 -7.52 1.96 -6.34
C VAL A 274 -6.39 1.49 -5.43
N ILE A 275 -5.19 1.28 -5.99
CA ILE A 275 -4.01 0.80 -5.24
C ILE A 275 -3.55 1.85 -4.22
N GLY A 276 -3.48 3.13 -4.60
CA GLY A 276 -3.09 4.21 -3.70
C GLY A 276 -4.05 4.40 -2.53
N SER A 277 -5.34 4.08 -2.71
CA SER A 277 -6.33 4.15 -1.63
C SER A 277 -6.27 2.96 -0.66
N LEU A 278 -5.73 1.81 -1.08
CA LEU A 278 -5.75 0.58 -0.30
C LEU A 278 -5.06 0.73 1.06
N GLY A 279 -3.85 1.29 1.08
CA GLY A 279 -3.04 1.35 2.30
C GLY A 279 -3.71 2.15 3.42
N VAL A 280 -4.40 3.24 3.08
CA VAL A 280 -5.14 4.05 4.07
C VAL A 280 -6.46 3.37 4.46
N LEU A 281 -7.12 2.68 3.52
CA LEU A 281 -8.34 1.93 3.83
C LEU A 281 -8.09 0.83 4.85
N ASP A 282 -7.01 0.07 4.70
CA ASP A 282 -6.63 -1.01 5.60
C ASP A 282 -6.45 -0.53 7.04
N ASP A 283 -5.73 0.59 7.25
CA ASP A 283 -5.52 1.19 8.58
C ASP A 283 -6.85 1.61 9.23
N VAL A 284 -7.72 2.26 8.45
CA VAL A 284 -9.01 2.74 8.95
C VAL A 284 -9.93 1.58 9.31
N THR A 285 -10.09 0.57 8.46
CA THR A 285 -11.03 -0.52 8.74
C THR A 285 -10.56 -1.41 9.89
N VAL A 286 -9.25 -1.68 9.99
CA VAL A 286 -8.67 -2.40 11.12
C VAL A 286 -8.91 -1.64 12.42
N THR A 287 -8.54 -0.35 12.45
CA THR A 287 -8.72 0.50 13.63
C THR A 287 -10.20 0.62 14.03
N GLN A 288 -11.10 0.77 13.06
CA GLN A 288 -12.54 0.82 13.33
C GLN A 288 -13.09 -0.51 13.86
N SER A 289 -12.73 -1.64 13.25
CA SER A 289 -13.19 -2.96 13.71
C SER A 289 -12.68 -3.27 15.13
N ALA A 290 -11.41 -2.94 15.41
CA ALA A 290 -10.85 -3.04 16.75
C ALA A 290 -11.59 -2.16 17.75
N THR A 291 -11.82 -0.88 17.41
CA THR A 291 -12.57 0.07 18.25
C THR A 291 -13.96 -0.44 18.60
N VAL A 292 -14.71 -0.96 17.63
CA VAL A 292 -16.05 -1.51 17.89
C VAL A 292 -15.99 -2.73 18.79
N THR A 293 -14.98 -3.59 18.61
CA THR A 293 -14.81 -4.80 19.41
C THR A 293 -14.44 -4.48 20.85
N GLU A 294 -13.55 -3.52 21.07
CA GLU A 294 -13.19 -3.03 22.40
C GLU A 294 -14.39 -2.40 23.10
N LEU A 295 -15.16 -1.55 22.41
CA LEU A 295 -16.39 -0.95 22.96
C LEU A 295 -17.45 -2.00 23.33
N ALA A 296 -17.62 -3.02 22.49
CA ALA A 296 -18.57 -4.11 22.74
C ALA A 296 -18.13 -4.98 23.94
N THR A 297 -16.82 -5.18 24.11
CA THR A 297 -16.25 -5.95 25.23
C THR A 297 -16.34 -5.16 26.52
N ALA A 298 -16.06 -3.85 26.48
CA ALA A 298 -16.15 -2.96 27.63
C ALA A 298 -17.59 -2.78 28.16
N ASN A 299 -18.60 -2.81 27.27
CA ASN A 299 -20.01 -2.77 27.68
C ASN A 299 -20.88 -3.75 26.88
N PRO A 300 -21.04 -5.00 27.35
CA PRO A 300 -21.86 -6.01 26.67
C PRO A 300 -23.35 -5.66 26.58
N ALA A 301 -23.84 -4.69 27.37
CA ALA A 301 -25.24 -4.24 27.30
C ALA A 301 -25.52 -3.26 26.14
N TYR A 302 -24.49 -2.84 25.39
CA TYR A 302 -24.68 -2.00 24.22
C TYR A 302 -25.42 -2.75 23.10
N GLY A 303 -26.65 -2.31 22.81
CA GLY A 303 -27.35 -2.67 21.59
C GLY A 303 -26.77 -1.98 20.35
N PHE A 304 -27.17 -2.43 19.15
CA PHE A 304 -26.58 -2.04 17.87
C PHE A 304 -26.48 -0.53 17.68
N ARG A 305 -27.58 0.21 17.93
CA ARG A 305 -27.64 1.67 17.74
C ARG A 305 -26.66 2.43 18.64
N ARG A 306 -26.50 1.99 19.90
CA ARG A 306 -25.59 2.64 20.85
C ARG A 306 -24.13 2.35 20.49
N LEU A 307 -23.83 1.10 20.14
CA LEU A 307 -22.49 0.70 19.71
C LEU A 307 -22.07 1.40 18.42
N TYR A 308 -22.94 1.39 17.39
CA TYR A 308 -22.71 2.08 16.13
C TYR A 308 -22.49 3.58 16.35
N GLY A 309 -23.37 4.23 17.12
CA GLY A 309 -23.25 5.66 17.41
C GLY A 309 -21.97 6.02 18.17
N ALA A 310 -21.57 5.19 19.14
CA ALA A 310 -20.34 5.41 19.90
C ALA A 310 -19.08 5.25 19.04
N ALA A 311 -18.96 4.14 18.32
CA ALA A 311 -17.82 3.88 17.44
C ALA A 311 -17.73 4.90 16.29
N THR A 312 -18.86 5.29 15.68
CA THR A 312 -18.87 6.29 14.60
C THR A 312 -18.37 7.65 15.08
N ARG A 313 -18.59 8.04 16.34
CA ARG A 313 -18.02 9.30 16.88
C ARG A 313 -16.49 9.25 16.93
N ILE A 314 -15.93 8.10 17.35
CA ILE A 314 -14.48 7.88 17.37
C ILE A 314 -13.95 7.86 15.93
N GLY A 315 -14.58 7.09 15.04
CA GLY A 315 -14.21 7.01 13.64
C GLY A 315 -14.24 8.36 12.92
N ARG A 316 -15.23 9.21 13.20
CA ARG A 316 -15.28 10.57 12.65
C ARG A 316 -14.10 11.43 13.09
N ALA A 317 -13.70 11.34 14.35
CA ALA A 317 -12.53 12.06 14.86
C ALA A 317 -11.23 11.55 14.20
N HIS A 318 -11.10 10.24 14.03
CA HIS A 318 -9.96 9.64 13.33
C HIS A 318 -9.87 10.10 11.87
N ILE A 319 -10.98 10.01 11.12
CA ILE A 319 -11.03 10.40 9.71
C ILE A 319 -10.72 11.87 9.51
N ALA A 320 -11.19 12.76 10.38
CA ALA A 320 -10.85 14.18 10.28
C ALA A 320 -9.33 14.41 10.32
N SER A 321 -8.60 13.65 11.15
CA SER A 321 -7.13 13.69 11.18
C SER A 321 -6.50 13.08 9.94
N VAL A 322 -6.98 11.90 9.50
CA VAL A 322 -6.41 11.19 8.34
C VAL A 322 -6.59 11.98 7.05
N ILE A 323 -7.75 12.63 6.85
CA ILE A 323 -7.99 13.49 5.68
C ILE A 323 -6.95 14.60 5.61
N ASN A 324 -6.69 15.28 6.72
CA ASN A 324 -5.69 16.34 6.76
C ASN A 324 -4.29 15.81 6.39
N THR A 325 -3.91 14.65 6.92
CA THR A 325 -2.63 14.00 6.59
C THR A 325 -2.52 13.66 5.11
N ILE A 326 -3.58 13.10 4.51
CA ILE A 326 -3.60 12.75 3.08
C ILE A 326 -3.50 13.99 2.20
N VAL A 327 -4.30 15.02 2.50
CA VAL A 327 -4.28 16.28 1.74
C VAL A 327 -2.91 16.93 1.80
N LEU A 328 -2.28 17.00 2.99
CA LEU A 328 -0.93 17.53 3.14
C LEU A 328 0.13 16.69 2.40
N ALA A 329 0.00 15.36 2.39
CA ALA A 329 0.91 14.47 1.67
C ALA A 329 0.83 14.69 0.15
N TYR A 330 -0.38 14.75 -0.42
CA TYR A 330 -0.58 15.03 -1.85
C TYR A 330 -0.13 16.45 -2.22
N ALA A 331 -0.46 17.45 -1.39
CA ALA A 331 0.02 18.82 -1.61
C ALA A 331 1.55 18.89 -1.56
N GLY A 332 2.18 18.19 -0.61
CA GLY A 332 3.62 18.08 -0.47
C GLY A 332 4.31 17.48 -1.70
N ALA A 333 3.76 16.37 -2.21
CA ALA A 333 4.26 15.73 -3.43
C ALA A 333 4.10 16.63 -4.68
N SER A 334 3.07 17.47 -4.70
CA SER A 334 2.78 18.40 -5.80
C SER A 334 3.45 19.77 -5.66
N LEU A 335 4.28 20.02 -4.63
CA LEU A 335 4.92 21.31 -4.42
C LEU A 335 5.73 21.82 -5.62
N PRO A 336 6.54 21.00 -6.32
CA PRO A 336 7.28 21.46 -7.50
C PRO A 336 6.36 21.98 -8.61
N LEU A 337 5.21 21.31 -8.82
CA LEU A 337 4.20 21.75 -9.79
C LEU A 337 3.55 23.05 -9.35
N MET A 338 3.21 23.19 -8.06
CA MET A 338 2.67 24.43 -7.51
C MET A 338 3.65 25.60 -7.68
N LEU A 339 4.96 25.36 -7.48
CA LEU A 339 6.02 26.35 -7.68
C LEU A 339 6.17 26.74 -9.16
N LEU A 340 6.19 25.76 -10.07
CA LEU A 340 6.29 25.99 -11.51
C LEU A 340 5.17 26.90 -12.00
N PHE A 341 3.94 26.66 -11.55
CA PHE A 341 2.80 27.48 -11.94
C PHE A 341 2.74 28.83 -11.23
N ALA A 342 3.13 28.89 -9.95
CA ALA A 342 3.25 30.16 -9.23
C ALA A 342 4.28 31.08 -9.88
N ALA A 343 5.35 30.53 -10.48
CA ALA A 343 6.36 31.29 -11.22
C ALA A 343 5.87 31.75 -12.60
N GLY A 344 4.89 31.06 -13.19
CA GLY A 344 4.37 31.33 -14.54
C GLY A 344 3.17 32.29 -14.61
N ASP A 345 2.78 32.93 -13.50
CA ASP A 345 1.61 33.83 -13.39
C ASP A 345 0.29 33.26 -13.98
N THR A 346 0.17 31.93 -14.04
CA THR A 346 -1.02 31.27 -14.61
C THR A 346 -2.17 31.35 -13.62
N PRO A 347 -3.38 31.79 -14.03
CA PRO A 347 -4.50 31.94 -13.13
C PRO A 347 -4.95 30.58 -12.57
N VAL A 348 -5.31 30.55 -11.28
CA VAL A 348 -5.56 29.30 -10.53
C VAL A 348 -6.70 28.48 -11.13
N ASP A 349 -7.73 29.13 -11.68
CA ASP A 349 -8.84 28.45 -12.34
C ASP A 349 -8.41 27.70 -13.60
N GLU A 350 -7.51 28.26 -14.40
CA GLU A 350 -6.93 27.56 -15.55
C GLU A 350 -6.12 26.35 -15.09
N LEU A 351 -5.26 26.53 -14.08
CA LEU A 351 -4.43 25.47 -13.50
C LEU A 351 -5.24 24.28 -12.99
N LEU A 352 -6.32 24.54 -12.24
CA LEU A 352 -7.18 23.51 -11.65
C LEU A 352 -7.89 22.66 -12.71
N THR A 353 -8.04 23.17 -13.93
CA THR A 353 -8.69 22.48 -15.05
C THR A 353 -7.72 21.74 -15.98
N THR A 354 -6.41 21.86 -15.75
CA THR A 354 -5.41 21.08 -16.49
C THR A 354 -5.52 19.59 -16.20
N GLN A 355 -5.23 18.75 -17.19
CA GLN A 355 -5.28 17.28 -17.07
C GLN A 355 -4.47 16.77 -15.87
N LEU A 356 -3.27 17.32 -15.63
CA LEU A 356 -2.38 16.93 -14.54
C LEU A 356 -2.97 17.23 -13.16
N ILE A 357 -3.41 18.48 -12.92
CA ILE A 357 -3.95 18.88 -11.62
C ILE A 357 -5.34 18.28 -11.38
N ALA A 358 -6.21 18.27 -12.40
CA ALA A 358 -7.53 17.65 -12.30
C ALA A 358 -7.43 16.16 -11.94
N GLN A 359 -6.44 15.45 -12.50
CA GLN A 359 -6.17 14.05 -12.17
C GLN A 359 -5.82 13.86 -10.68
N GLU A 360 -4.90 14.66 -10.13
CA GLU A 360 -4.53 14.58 -8.72
C GLU A 360 -5.68 14.96 -7.78
N LEU A 361 -6.48 15.96 -8.15
CA LEU A 361 -7.67 16.34 -7.40
C LEU A 361 -8.73 15.23 -7.39
N VAL A 362 -8.99 14.61 -8.54
CA VAL A 362 -9.92 13.47 -8.64
C VAL A 362 -9.40 12.29 -7.82
N ARG A 363 -8.11 11.96 -7.92
CA ARG A 363 -7.47 10.89 -7.12
C ARG A 363 -7.62 11.14 -5.62
N SER A 364 -7.29 12.34 -5.16
CA SER A 364 -7.37 12.73 -3.75
C SER A 364 -8.82 12.74 -3.23
N ALA A 365 -9.75 13.32 -4.00
CA ALA A 365 -11.16 13.39 -3.63
C ALA A 365 -11.82 12.01 -3.59
N VAL A 366 -11.62 11.17 -4.62
CA VAL A 366 -12.20 9.82 -4.68
C VAL A 366 -11.61 8.94 -3.57
N GLY A 367 -10.30 8.97 -3.35
CA GLY A 367 -9.65 8.23 -2.26
C GLY A 367 -10.21 8.63 -0.90
N THR A 368 -10.38 9.95 -0.67
CA THR A 368 -10.96 10.48 0.58
C THR A 368 -12.42 10.08 0.77
N ILE A 369 -13.26 10.11 -0.28
CA ILE A 369 -14.67 9.66 -0.18
C ILE A 369 -14.73 8.17 0.14
N GLY A 370 -13.89 7.35 -0.50
CA GLY A 370 -13.75 5.92 -0.21
C GLY A 370 -13.39 5.66 1.26
N LEU A 371 -12.46 6.46 1.79
CA LEU A 371 -12.05 6.41 3.19
C LEU A 371 -13.19 6.79 4.15
N VAL A 372 -13.92 7.87 3.85
CA VAL A 372 -15.08 8.31 4.63
C VAL A 372 -16.16 7.24 4.64
N ALA A 373 -16.37 6.52 3.53
CA ALA A 373 -17.32 5.41 3.45
C ALA A 373 -16.89 4.18 4.27
N ALA A 374 -15.58 3.96 4.46
CA ALA A 374 -15.05 2.81 5.20
C ALA A 374 -15.44 2.78 6.67
N VAL A 375 -15.55 3.95 7.32
CA VAL A 375 -15.94 4.04 8.72
C VAL A 375 -17.37 3.53 8.98
N PRO A 376 -18.43 4.08 8.38
CA PRO A 376 -19.79 3.62 8.65
C PRO A 376 -20.01 2.17 8.21
N ILE A 377 -19.40 1.73 7.10
CA ILE A 377 -19.51 0.35 6.62
C ILE A 377 -18.90 -0.63 7.64
N THR A 378 -17.63 -0.41 8.00
CA THR A 378 -16.93 -1.30 8.95
C THR A 378 -17.59 -1.26 10.32
N THR A 379 -18.03 -0.08 10.77
CA THR A 379 -18.72 0.08 12.04
C THR A 379 -20.05 -0.67 12.06
N ALA A 380 -20.83 -0.60 10.98
CA ALA A 380 -22.09 -1.33 10.87
C ALA A 380 -21.87 -2.84 10.89
N LEU A 381 -20.91 -3.34 10.10
CA LEU A 381 -20.55 -4.77 10.06
C LEU A 381 -20.11 -5.26 11.44
N ALA A 382 -19.20 -4.54 12.08
CA ALA A 382 -18.69 -4.91 13.40
C ALA A 382 -19.79 -4.87 14.47
N ALA A 383 -20.62 -3.83 14.50
CA ALA A 383 -21.67 -3.67 15.50
C ALA A 383 -22.79 -4.71 15.33
N LEU A 384 -23.18 -5.05 14.10
CA LEU A 384 -24.16 -6.10 13.82
C LEU A 384 -23.68 -7.45 14.34
N LEU A 385 -22.42 -7.79 14.08
CA LEU A 385 -21.83 -9.05 14.51
C LEU A 385 -21.60 -9.09 16.02
N ALA A 386 -21.16 -8.00 16.63
CA ALA A 386 -20.97 -7.90 18.08
C ALA A 386 -22.30 -8.05 18.85
N THR A 387 -23.37 -7.42 18.38
CA THR A 387 -24.65 -7.42 19.11
C THR A 387 -25.47 -8.70 18.93
N ARG A 388 -25.24 -9.45 17.84
CA ARG A 388 -25.74 -10.83 17.72
C ARG A 388 -25.09 -11.78 18.73
N ARG A 389 -23.91 -11.45 19.28
CA ARG A 389 -23.22 -12.23 20.33
C ARG A 389 -23.78 -11.97 21.73
N ALA A 390 -24.34 -10.79 22.00
CA ALA A 390 -24.79 -10.37 23.33
C ALA A 390 -26.24 -10.77 23.68
N ARG A 391 -26.96 -11.48 22.79
CA ARG A 391 -28.27 -12.04 23.16
C ARG A 391 -28.04 -13.19 24.16
N PRO A 392 -28.58 -13.12 25.40
CA PRO A 392 -28.40 -14.20 26.36
C PRO A 392 -29.08 -15.46 25.82
N VAL A 393 -28.34 -16.57 25.81
CA VAL A 393 -28.97 -17.88 25.86
C VAL A 393 -29.70 -17.91 27.20
N THR A 394 -31.03 -17.93 27.19
CA THR A 394 -31.82 -18.13 28.40
C THR A 394 -31.29 -19.40 29.08
N PRO A 395 -30.78 -19.33 30.32
CA PRO A 395 -30.41 -20.56 31.03
C PRO A 395 -31.66 -21.47 31.04
N PRO A 396 -31.51 -22.78 30.82
CA PRO A 396 -32.65 -23.69 30.95
C PRO A 396 -33.29 -23.43 32.31
N PRO A 397 -34.65 -23.37 32.40
CA PRO A 397 -35.32 -23.07 33.65
C PRO A 397 -34.74 -23.99 34.72
N GLU A 398 -34.27 -23.37 35.81
CA GLU A 398 -33.76 -24.06 36.98
C GLU A 398 -34.78 -25.13 37.33
N ARG A 399 -34.37 -26.41 37.22
CA ARG A 399 -35.23 -27.50 37.65
C ARG A 399 -35.41 -27.27 39.14
N VAL A 400 -36.59 -26.80 39.52
CA VAL A 400 -37.02 -26.80 40.91
C VAL A 400 -36.95 -28.25 41.36
N GLU A 401 -35.86 -28.62 42.03
CA GLU A 401 -35.79 -29.86 42.77
C GLU A 401 -36.93 -29.77 43.79
N ARG A 402 -37.98 -30.56 43.55
CA ARG A 402 -39.01 -30.77 44.57
C ARG A 402 -38.26 -31.25 45.81
N PRO A 403 -38.59 -30.73 47.01
CA PRO A 403 -38.06 -31.29 48.24
C PRO A 403 -38.28 -32.80 48.18
N VAL A 404 -37.21 -33.58 48.34
CA VAL A 404 -37.33 -35.01 48.54
C VAL A 404 -38.08 -35.14 49.87
N GLU A 405 -39.38 -35.42 49.80
CA GLU A 405 -40.14 -35.84 50.97
C GLU A 405 -39.44 -37.09 51.50
N ASP A 406 -38.83 -36.97 52.68
CA ASP A 406 -38.24 -38.09 53.37
C ASP A 406 -39.36 -39.10 53.70
N PRO A 407 -39.39 -40.28 53.07
CA PRO A 407 -40.45 -41.27 53.31
C PRO A 407 -40.49 -41.75 54.76
N TRP A 408 -39.42 -41.50 55.54
CA TRP A 408 -39.28 -41.94 56.92
C TRP A 408 -39.77 -40.92 57.95
N ALA A 409 -39.97 -39.66 57.57
CA ALA A 409 -40.48 -38.63 58.48
C ALA A 409 -41.89 -38.98 59.01
N ALA A 410 -42.71 -39.67 58.21
CA ALA A 410 -44.04 -40.13 58.62
C ALA A 410 -44.06 -41.43 59.45
N PHE A 411 -42.90 -42.07 59.64
CA PHE A 411 -42.78 -43.33 60.40
C PHE A 411 -42.33 -43.08 61.84
N VAL A 412 -41.53 -42.04 62.08
CA VAL A 412 -41.04 -41.69 63.42
C VAL A 412 -42.17 -41.15 64.32
N ASP A 413 -43.11 -40.38 63.77
CA ASP A 413 -44.25 -39.84 64.54
C ASP A 413 -45.29 -40.90 64.97
N ARG A 414 -45.19 -42.14 64.47
CA ARG A 414 -46.09 -43.25 64.84
C ARG A 414 -45.52 -44.23 65.85
N ALA A 415 -44.26 -44.08 66.25
CA ALA A 415 -43.62 -44.95 67.23
C ALA A 415 -43.76 -44.46 68.69
N ASP A 416 -44.19 -43.20 68.89
CA ASP A 416 -44.32 -42.56 70.21
C ASP A 416 -45.79 -42.25 70.62
N GLN A 417 -46.79 -42.95 70.06
CA GLN A 417 -48.19 -42.92 70.52
C GLN A 417 -48.69 -44.27 71.00
#